data_AF-A0A1Y4R4M2-F1
#
_entry.id   AF-A0A1Y4R4M2-F1
#
_cell.length_a   1.000
_cell.length_b   1.000
_cell.length_c   1.000
_cell.angle_alpha   90.00
_cell.angle_beta   90.00
_cell.angle_gamma   90.00
#
_symmetry.space_group_name_H-M   'P 1'
#
loop_
_entity.id
_entity.type
_entity.pdbx_description
1 polymer ?
#
loop_
_entity_poly.entity_id
_entity_poly.type
_entity_poly.pdbx_seq_one_letter_code
_entity_poly.pdbx_strand_id
1 'polypeptide(L)'
;MSLQYVKDVLIEELDRKNRAKNAFETRLKEQYAFTQMKIKVISGKEYIYAYSSNEKKDIYIGKNTKERKQKMQEFIDMRHQLLEELKSVKSDIHILEKMINMI
;
A
#
# COMPACT_ATOMS: atom_id res chain seq x y z
N MET A 1 -16.05 -26.76 -23.14
CA MET A 1 -16.02 -25.30 -22.93
C MET A 1 -15.57 -24.64 -24.22
N SER A 2 -16.24 -23.58 -24.68
CA SER A 2 -15.80 -22.80 -25.85
C SER A 2 -14.63 -21.89 -25.48
N LEU A 3 -13.78 -21.55 -26.45
CA LEU A 3 -12.72 -20.53 -26.26
C LEU A 3 -13.30 -19.20 -25.78
N GLN A 4 -14.49 -18.83 -26.28
CA GLN A 4 -15.20 -17.63 -25.84
C GLN A 4 -15.53 -17.68 -24.34
N TYR A 5 -16.04 -18.79 -23.82
CA TYR A 5 -16.34 -18.94 -22.40
C TYR A 5 -15.09 -18.79 -21.53
N VAL A 6 -13.94 -19.35 -21.96
CA VAL A 6 -12.67 -19.21 -21.24
C VAL A 6 -12.21 -17.75 -21.24
N LYS A 7 -12.36 -17.05 -22.37
CA LYS A 7 -12.04 -15.63 -22.50
C LYS A 7 -12.89 -14.76 -21.56
N ASP A 8 -14.19 -15.01 -21.49
CA ASP A 8 -15.11 -14.26 -20.64
C ASP A 8 -14.78 -14.43 -19.14
N VAL A 9 -14.46 -15.66 -18.72
CA VAL A 9 -14.03 -15.95 -17.33
C VAL A 9 -12.72 -15.23 -16.98
N LEU A 10 -11.75 -15.17 -17.91
CA LEU A 10 -10.49 -14.48 -17.69
C LEU A 10 -10.68 -12.95 -17.59
N ILE A 11 -11.59 -12.38 -18.38
CA ILE A 11 -11.95 -10.95 -18.30
C ILE A 11 -12.58 -10.63 -16.95
N GLU A 12 -13.50 -11.47 -16.46
CA GLU A 12 -14.15 -11.25 -15.17
C GLU A 12 -13.15 -11.30 -13.99
N GLU A 13 -12.19 -12.24 -14.02
CA GLU A 13 -11.14 -12.31 -13.02
C GLU A 13 -10.15 -11.14 -13.12
N LEU A 14 -9.84 -10.67 -14.34
CA LEU A 14 -9.04 -9.45 -14.56
C LEU A 14 -9.72 -8.23 -13.94
N ASP A 15 -11.02 -8.05 -14.14
CA ASP A 15 -11.80 -6.95 -13.55
C ASP A 15 -11.83 -7.03 -12.02
N ARG A 16 -11.94 -8.25 -11.47
CA ARG A 16 -11.85 -8.46 -10.01
C ARG A 16 -10.48 -8.04 -9.48
N LYS A 17 -9.39 -8.42 -10.14
CA LYS A 17 -8.03 -8.06 -9.73
C LYS A 17 -7.77 -6.55 -9.87
N ASN A 18 -8.29 -5.92 -10.91
CA ASN A 18 -8.24 -4.46 -11.08
C ASN A 18 -8.98 -3.71 -9.96
N ARG A 19 -10.15 -4.19 -9.53
CA ARG A 19 -10.85 -3.63 -8.36
C ARG A 19 -10.04 -3.77 -7.08
N ALA A 20 -9.44 -4.94 -6.85
CA ALA A 20 -8.58 -5.17 -5.69
C ALA A 20 -7.37 -4.21 -5.70
N LYS A 21 -6.68 -4.07 -6.84
CA LYS A 21 -5.58 -3.10 -7.03
C LYS A 21 -6.00 -1.69 -6.64
N ASN A 22 -7.14 -1.21 -7.15
CA ASN A 22 -7.62 0.14 -6.86
C ASN A 22 -7.95 0.33 -5.37
N ALA A 23 -8.50 -0.68 -4.71
CA ALA A 23 -8.76 -0.65 -3.28
C ALA A 23 -7.46 -0.56 -2.46
N PHE A 24 -6.42 -1.33 -2.83
CA PHE A 24 -5.10 -1.25 -2.21
C PHE A 24 -4.43 0.12 -2.41
N GLU A 25 -4.47 0.66 -3.62
CA GLU A 25 -3.90 1.98 -3.94
C GLU A 25 -4.60 3.10 -3.17
N THR A 26 -5.94 3.04 -3.07
CA THR A 26 -6.73 3.99 -2.29
C THR A 26 -6.37 3.90 -0.80
N ARG A 27 -6.31 2.69 -0.25
CA ARG A 27 -5.96 2.46 1.16
C ARG A 27 -4.56 2.97 1.49
N LEU A 28 -3.58 2.74 0.62
CA LEU A 28 -2.21 3.25 0.79
C LEU A 28 -2.17 4.78 0.76
N LYS A 29 -2.95 5.41 -0.13
CA LYS A 29 -3.01 6.86 -0.26
C LYS A 29 -3.71 7.54 0.92
N GLU A 30 -4.79 6.95 1.44
CA GLU A 30 -5.60 7.55 2.51
C GLU A 30 -5.05 7.24 3.91
N GLN A 31 -4.74 5.97 4.18
CA GLN A 31 -4.37 5.51 5.52
C GLN A 31 -2.85 5.56 5.76
N TYR A 32 -2.05 5.54 4.69
CA TYR A 32 -0.59 5.41 4.76
C TYR A 32 0.16 6.51 3.98
N ALA A 33 -0.42 7.72 3.93
CA ALA A 33 0.13 8.90 3.23
C ALA A 33 1.49 9.39 3.78
N PHE A 34 1.82 8.99 5.00
CA PHE A 34 3.11 9.28 5.63
C PHE A 34 4.19 8.40 5.03
N THR A 35 5.17 9.04 4.39
CA THR A 35 6.18 8.33 3.59
C THR A 35 7.53 8.22 4.29
N GLN A 36 7.82 9.10 5.25
CA GLN A 36 9.09 9.10 5.98
C GLN A 36 8.90 9.48 7.44
N MET A 37 9.68 8.87 8.30
CA MET A 37 9.63 9.02 9.75
C MET A 37 10.95 9.61 10.25
N LYS A 38 10.87 10.58 11.15
CA LYS A 38 12.05 11.27 11.72
C LYS A 38 11.92 11.39 13.22
N ILE A 39 13.02 11.15 13.93
CA ILE A 39 13.14 11.44 15.36
C ILE A 39 13.90 12.75 15.51
N LYS A 40 13.34 13.71 16.23
CA LYS A 40 14.01 14.98 16.58
C LYS A 40 14.20 15.06 18.09
N VAL A 41 15.39 15.45 18.52
CA VAL A 41 15.71 15.69 19.94
C VAL A 41 15.54 17.18 20.22
N ILE A 42 14.66 17.53 21.14
CA ILE A 42 14.41 18.92 21.57
C ILE A 42 14.49 18.96 23.09
N SER A 43 15.42 19.76 23.62
CA SER A 43 15.65 19.90 25.07
C SER A 43 15.83 18.55 25.80
N GLY A 44 16.64 17.65 25.21
CA GLY A 44 16.92 16.32 25.76
C GLY A 44 15.77 15.32 25.67
N LYS A 45 14.66 15.67 25.01
CA LYS A 45 13.50 14.78 24.79
C LYS A 45 13.40 14.41 23.32
N GLU A 46 13.16 13.14 23.05
CA GLU A 46 12.96 12.63 21.69
C GLU A 46 11.49 12.74 21.27
N TYR A 47 11.26 13.19 20.04
CA TYR A 47 9.95 13.38 19.44
C TYR A 47 9.90 12.78 18.05
N ILE A 48 8.76 12.20 17.70
CA ILE A 48 8.49 11.57 16.41
C ILE A 48 7.78 12.57 15.52
N TYR A 49 8.27 12.69 14.29
CA TYR A 49 7.66 13.41 13.19
C TYR A 49 7.46 12.47 12.00
N ALA A 50 6.37 12.65 11.27
CA ALA A 50 6.11 11.92 10.03
C ALA A 50 5.94 12.92 8.88
N TYR A 51 6.65 12.70 7.77
CA TYR A 51 6.52 13.50 6.57
C TYR A 51 5.22 13.14 5.86
N SER A 52 4.33 14.11 5.74
CA SER A 52 3.10 14.00 4.97
C SER A 52 3.39 14.34 3.51
N SER A 53 3.15 13.39 2.61
CA SER A 53 3.29 13.65 1.17
C SER A 53 2.24 14.64 0.65
N ASN A 54 1.08 14.72 1.32
CA ASN A 54 -0.01 15.63 0.99
C ASN A 54 0.36 17.08 1.34
N GLU A 55 0.90 17.30 2.55
CA GLU A 55 1.24 18.63 3.04
C GLU A 55 2.70 19.04 2.73
N LYS A 56 3.50 18.11 2.16
CA LYS A 56 4.93 18.26 1.87
C LYS A 56 5.76 18.78 3.05
N LYS A 57 5.39 18.39 4.28
CA LYS A 57 6.05 18.82 5.52
C LYS A 57 6.06 17.72 6.58
N ASP A 58 6.96 17.87 7.54
CA ASP A 58 7.02 17.03 8.73
C ASP A 58 5.88 17.41 9.68
N ILE A 59 5.00 16.45 10.00
CA ILE A 59 3.92 16.59 10.99
C ILE A 59 4.38 15.99 12.31
N TYR A 60 4.16 16.72 13.40
CA TYR A 60 4.43 16.22 14.75
C TYR A 60 3.48 15.08 15.11
N ILE A 61 4.02 13.94 15.51
CA ILE A 61 3.24 12.78 15.94
C ILE A 61 3.16 12.73 17.47
N GLY A 62 4.28 12.90 18.16
CA GLY A 62 4.32 12.82 19.63
C GLY A 62 5.70 12.61 20.22
N LYS A 63 5.75 12.34 21.54
CA LYS A 63 6.98 11.92 22.24
C LYS A 63 7.39 10.51 21.81
N ASN A 64 8.70 10.27 21.77
CA ASN A 64 9.27 8.97 21.44
C ASN A 64 9.22 8.04 22.65
N THR A 65 8.12 7.30 22.82
CA THR A 65 7.96 6.28 23.87
C THR A 65 8.11 4.88 23.28
N LYS A 66 8.47 3.88 24.09
CA LYS A 66 8.56 2.47 23.64
C LYS A 66 7.25 1.99 23.00
N GLU A 67 6.11 2.26 23.64
CA GLU A 67 4.79 1.90 23.13
C GLU A 67 4.49 2.54 21.77
N ARG A 68 4.86 3.82 21.60
CA ARG A 68 4.64 4.53 20.33
C ARG A 68 5.58 4.05 19.23
N LYS A 69 6.83 3.68 19.56
CA LYS A 69 7.73 3.01 18.62
C LYS A 69 7.15 1.69 18.13
N GLN A 70 6.56 0.90 19.02
CA GLN A 70 5.96 -0.39 18.65
C GLN A 70 4.75 -0.23 17.73
N LYS A 71 3.77 0.61 18.10
CA LYS A 71 2.61 0.94 17.24
C LYS A 71 3.02 1.48 15.88
N MET A 72 4.12 2.21 15.84
CA MET A 72 4.67 2.76 14.62
C MET A 72 5.34 1.69 13.74
N GLN A 73 6.07 0.76 14.35
CA GLN A 73 6.66 -0.35 13.63
C GLN A 73 5.56 -1.21 13.01
N GLU A 74 4.50 -1.52 13.77
CA GLU A 74 3.31 -2.22 13.26
C GLU A 74 2.68 -1.50 12.07
N PHE A 75 2.59 -0.17 12.12
CA PHE A 75 2.10 0.64 11.00
C PHE A 75 2.99 0.54 9.76
N ILE A 76 4.32 0.58 9.93
CA ILE A 76 5.29 0.45 8.83
C ILE A 76 5.22 -0.96 8.23
N ASP A 77 5.13 -1.98 9.07
CA ASP A 77 5.08 -3.38 8.65
C ASP A 77 3.79 -3.66 7.87
N MET A 78 2.63 -3.18 8.34
CA MET A 78 1.37 -3.27 7.61
C MET A 78 1.43 -2.54 6.26
N ARG A 79 2.04 -1.35 6.21
CA ARG A 79 2.22 -0.61 4.96
C ARG A 79 3.09 -1.40 3.98
N HIS A 80 4.15 -2.03 4.47
CA HIS A 80 5.04 -2.85 3.65
C HIS A 80 4.31 -4.08 3.10
N GLN A 81 3.54 -4.76 3.94
CA GLN A 81 2.71 -5.88 3.52
C GLN A 81 1.71 -5.47 2.42
N LEU A 82 1.01 -4.34 2.59
CA LEU A 82 0.08 -3.82 1.57
C LEU A 82 0.78 -3.48 0.24
N LEU A 83 2.03 -3.02 0.28
CA LEU A 83 2.81 -2.75 -0.93
C LEU A 83 3.21 -4.05 -1.66
N GLU A 84 3.60 -5.08 -0.92
CA GLU A 84 3.92 -6.39 -1.51
C GLU A 84 2.66 -7.07 -2.08
N GLU A 85 1.52 -6.99 -1.38
CA GLU A 85 0.23 -7.47 -1.89
C GLU A 85 -0.17 -6.73 -3.18
N LEU A 86 -0.03 -5.40 -3.22
CA LEU A 86 -0.29 -4.61 -4.43
C LEU A 86 0.62 -5.02 -5.59
N LYS A 87 1.89 -5.31 -5.32
CA LYS A 87 2.86 -5.76 -6.33
C LYS A 87 2.48 -7.13 -6.88
N SER A 88 2.06 -8.05 -6.02
CA SER A 88 1.54 -9.37 -6.43
C SER A 88 0.30 -9.22 -7.32
N VAL A 89 -0.68 -8.41 -6.92
CA VAL A 89 -1.90 -8.17 -7.71
C VAL A 89 -1.58 -7.57 -9.08
N LYS A 90 -0.61 -6.63 -9.16
CA LYS A 90 -0.16 -6.06 -10.44
C LYS A 90 0.48 -7.11 -11.35
N SER A 91 1.25 -8.04 -10.77
CA SER A 91 1.83 -9.16 -11.52
C SER A 91 0.75 -10.10 -12.05
N ASP A 92 -0.26 -10.43 -11.24
CA ASP A 92 -1.39 -11.28 -11.65
C ASP A 92 -2.18 -10.67 -12.80
N ILE A 93 -2.47 -9.35 -12.72
CA ILE A 93 -3.14 -8.59 -13.79
C ILE A 93 -2.37 -8.72 -15.11
N HIS A 94 -1.06 -8.52 -15.09
CA HIS A 94 -0.21 -8.62 -16.28
C HIS A 94 -0.22 -10.02 -16.90
N ILE A 95 -0.27 -11.07 -16.06
CA ILE A 95 -0.37 -12.45 -16.53
C ILE A 95 -1.74 -12.70 -17.18
N LEU A 96 -2.83 -12.25 -16.54
CA LEU A 96 -4.18 -12.39 -17.07
C LEU A 96 -4.35 -11.67 -18.41
N GLU A 97 -3.82 -10.45 -18.55
CA GLU A 97 -3.82 -9.71 -19.81
C GLU A 97 -3.11 -10.48 -20.94
N LYS A 98 -1.96 -11.11 -20.63
CA LYS A 98 -1.26 -11.97 -21.60
C LYS A 98 -2.10 -13.18 -22.01
N MET A 99 -2.74 -13.85 -21.04
CA MET A 99 -3.56 -15.04 -21.31
C MET A 99 -4.77 -14.69 -22.18
N ILE A 100 -5.43 -13.55 -21.94
CA ILE A 100 -6.55 -13.06 -22.75
C ILE A 100 -6.09 -12.75 -24.18
N ASN A 101 -4.91 -12.15 -24.35
CA ASN A 101 -4.37 -11.82 -25.68
C ASN A 101 -3.90 -13.03 -26.49
N MET A 102 -3.64 -14.17 -25.84
CA MET A 102 -3.28 -15.43 -26.49
C MET A 102 -4.50 -16.24 -26.97
N ILE A 103 -5.71 -15.82 -26.60
CA ILE A 103 -7.00 -16.47 -26.92
C ILE A 103 -7.81 -15.62 -27.90
#